data_AF-A0A5D3CQJ5-F1
#
_entry.id   AF-A0A5D3CQJ5-F1
#
_cell.length_a   1.000
_cell.length_b   1.000
_cell.length_c   1.000
_cell.angle_alpha   90.00
_cell.angle_beta   90.00
_cell.angle_gamma   90.00
#
_symmetry.space_group_name_H-M   'P 1'
#
loop_
_entity.id
_entity.type
_entity.pdbx_description
1 polymer ?
#
loop_
_entity_poly.entity_id
_entity_poly.type
_entity_poly.pdbx_seq_one_letter_code
_entity_poly.pdbx_strand_id
1 'polypeptide(L)'
;MASTRFEVSKFNGHGDFALWRKKIRAILVQHKVAKILDEERLPDNITESEKRDMDEMAYSTILLYLSDEVLRLVDEATTTGELWKKLESLYLTKSLPNKIYIKEKFFGYKMDQSKSLEENLDEFQKIVVDLNNIGEKMSDENQAAILLNSLPETY
;
A
#
# COMPACT_ATOMS: atom_id res chain seq x y z
N MET A 1 13.02 27.48 -3.55
CA MET A 1 12.56 26.40 -4.45
C MET A 1 11.19 25.97 -3.97
N ALA A 2 10.18 25.94 -4.85
CA ALA A 2 8.84 25.53 -4.47
C ALA A 2 8.87 24.03 -4.12
N SER A 3 8.63 23.70 -2.86
CA SER A 3 8.48 22.31 -2.40
C SER A 3 7.16 21.80 -2.95
N THR A 4 7.19 21.01 -4.02
CA THR A 4 6.00 20.36 -4.58
C THR A 4 5.49 19.36 -3.54
N ARG A 5 4.48 19.76 -2.78
CA ARG A 5 3.85 18.91 -1.76
C ARG A 5 2.86 18.00 -2.48
N PHE A 6 3.24 16.74 -2.69
CA PHE A 6 2.33 15.76 -3.23
C PHE A 6 1.32 15.38 -2.15
N GLU A 7 0.03 15.54 -2.43
CA GLU A 7 -1.05 15.12 -1.54
C GLU A 7 -1.18 13.58 -1.57
N VAL A 8 -0.24 12.92 -0.89
CA VAL A 8 -0.36 11.49 -0.57
C VAL A 8 -0.72 11.40 0.90
N SER A 9 -1.88 10.82 1.19
CA SER A 9 -2.30 10.55 2.55
C SER A 9 -1.29 9.63 3.24
N LYS A 10 -1.06 9.86 4.53
CA LYS A 10 -0.25 8.97 5.35
C LYS A 10 -0.84 7.57 5.35
N PHE A 11 0.00 6.55 5.25
CA PHE A 11 -0.45 5.17 5.34
C PHE A 11 -0.64 4.76 6.80
N ASN A 12 -1.82 4.24 7.09
CA ASN A 12 -2.23 3.81 8.43
C ASN A 12 -2.29 2.29 8.59
N GLY A 13 -1.72 1.53 7.66
CA GLY A 13 -1.79 0.08 7.71
C GLY A 13 -3.10 -0.49 7.16
N HIS A 14 -4.04 0.37 6.75
CA HIS A 14 -5.32 -0.02 6.18
C HIS A 14 -5.48 0.48 4.75
N GLY A 15 -6.14 -0.31 3.91
CA GLY A 15 -6.40 0.01 2.51
C GLY A 15 -5.30 -0.47 1.55
N ASP A 16 -5.30 0.09 0.34
CA ASP A 16 -4.46 -0.36 -0.77
C ASP A 16 -2.99 0.09 -0.58
N PHE A 17 -2.22 -0.72 0.14
CA PHE A 17 -0.78 -0.52 0.29
C PHE A 17 -0.05 -0.53 -1.06
N ALA A 18 -0.52 -1.29 -2.05
CA ALA A 18 0.12 -1.33 -3.36
C ALA A 18 0.01 0.02 -4.08
N LEU A 19 -1.14 0.68 -3.99
CA LEU A 19 -1.34 2.04 -4.51
C LEU A 19 -0.50 3.06 -3.75
N TRP A 20 -0.49 2.99 -2.41
CA TRP A 20 0.36 3.88 -1.60
C TRP A 20 1.84 3.72 -1.97
N ARG A 21 2.33 2.48 -2.05
CA ARG A 21 3.70 2.14 -2.45
C ARG A 21 4.04 2.71 -3.83
N LYS A 22 3.13 2.59 -4.81
CA LYS A 22 3.31 3.20 -6.15
C LYS A 22 3.46 4.72 -6.07
N LYS A 23 2.63 5.40 -5.27
CA LYS A 23 2.71 6.86 -5.07
C LYS A 23 4.03 7.28 -4.42
N ILE A 24 4.46 6.57 -3.37
CA ILE A 24 5.75 6.86 -2.70
C ILE A 24 6.93 6.64 -3.64
N ARG A 25 6.92 5.55 -4.44
CA ARG A 25 7.98 5.33 -5.43
C ARG A 25 8.05 6.49 -6.44
N ALA A 26 6.91 7.03 -6.88
CA ALA A 26 6.88 8.19 -7.77
C ALA A 26 7.50 9.45 -7.14
N ILE A 27 7.25 9.70 -5.85
CA ILE A 27 7.87 10.81 -5.11
C ILE A 27 9.39 10.62 -5.02
N LEU A 28 9.86 9.42 -4.68
CA LEU A 28 11.29 9.13 -4.62
C LEU A 28 11.97 9.28 -5.99
N VAL A 29 11.26 8.99 -7.09
CA VAL A 29 11.77 9.23 -8.45
C VAL A 29 11.93 10.73 -8.71
N GLN A 30 10.99 11.56 -8.29
CA GLN A 30 11.09 13.02 -8.44
C GLN A 30 12.22 13.62 -7.60
N HIS A 31 12.45 13.06 -6.41
CA HIS A 31 13.60 13.40 -5.57
C HIS A 31 14.93 12.81 -6.10
N LYS A 32 14.89 12.01 -7.17
CA LYS A 32 16.05 11.30 -7.76
C LYS A 32 16.73 10.29 -6.83
N VAL A 33 16.04 9.86 -5.76
CA VAL A 33 16.55 8.90 -4.77
C VAL A 33 15.95 7.50 -4.90
N ALA A 34 14.97 7.28 -5.78
CA ALA A 34 14.30 5.98 -5.94
C ALA A 34 15.24 4.80 -6.23
N LYS A 35 16.44 5.05 -6.77
CA LYS A 35 17.43 4.00 -7.05
C LYS A 35 17.92 3.29 -5.79
N ILE A 36 17.81 3.91 -4.62
CA ILE A 36 18.21 3.29 -3.35
C ILE A 36 17.31 2.09 -2.98
N LEU A 37 16.09 2.04 -3.50
CA LEU A 37 15.18 0.90 -3.30
C LEU A 37 15.59 -0.33 -4.11
N ASP A 38 16.36 -0.14 -5.17
CA ASP A 38 16.82 -1.17 -6.10
C ASP A 38 18.37 -1.20 -6.04
N GLU A 39 18.95 -1.62 -4.91
CA GLU A 39 20.41 -1.62 -4.68
C GLU A 39 21.21 -2.28 -5.82
N GLU A 40 20.67 -3.32 -6.46
CA GLU A 40 21.27 -4.02 -7.61
C GLU A 40 21.36 -3.18 -8.90
N ARG A 41 20.70 -2.03 -8.95
CA ARG A 41 20.66 -1.12 -10.11
C ARG A 41 21.36 0.21 -9.84
N LEU A 42 22.10 0.32 -8.73
CA LEU A 42 22.91 1.49 -8.45
C LEU A 42 24.08 1.57 -9.45
N PRO A 43 24.28 2.70 -10.12
CA PRO A 43 25.46 2.93 -10.96
C PRO A 43 26.76 2.84 -10.15
N ASP A 44 27.80 2.22 -10.71
CA ASP A 44 29.12 2.07 -10.09
C ASP A 44 29.87 3.41 -9.85
N ASN A 45 29.34 4.51 -10.38
CA ASN A 45 29.96 5.84 -10.29
C ASN A 45 29.46 6.70 -9.11
N ILE A 46 28.56 6.18 -8.27
CA ILE A 46 28.04 6.90 -7.11
C ILE A 46 29.02 6.75 -5.95
N THR A 47 29.37 7.86 -5.30
CA THR A 47 30.21 7.82 -4.10
C THR A 47 29.44 7.32 -2.88
N GLU A 48 30.12 6.73 -1.89
CA GLU A 48 29.49 6.29 -0.64
C GLU A 48 28.78 7.43 0.11
N SER A 49 29.31 8.66 0.02
CA SER A 49 28.67 9.85 0.60
C SER A 49 27.34 10.17 -0.08
N GLU A 50 27.31 10.19 -1.41
CA GLU A 50 26.08 10.44 -2.16
C GLU A 50 25.05 9.32 -1.92
N LYS A 51 25.51 8.06 -1.84
CA LYS A 51 24.65 6.92 -1.52
C LYS A 51 23.99 7.09 -0.15
N ARG A 52 24.75 7.53 0.86
CA ARG A 52 24.23 7.79 2.20
C ARG A 52 23.23 8.94 2.21
N ASP A 53 23.51 10.05 1.54
CA ASP A 53 22.60 11.19 1.45
C ASP A 53 21.27 10.79 0.77
N MET A 54 21.35 9.96 -0.28
CA MET A 54 20.18 9.41 -0.95
C MET A 54 19.36 8.47 -0.03
N ASP A 55 20.04 7.64 0.76
CA ASP A 55 19.39 6.75 1.72
C ASP A 55 18.68 7.54 2.83
N GLU A 56 19.36 8.49 3.48
CA GLU A 56 18.77 9.31 4.53
C GLU A 56 17.55 10.09 4.02
N MET A 57 17.62 10.63 2.79
CA MET A 57 16.50 11.33 2.17
C MET A 57 15.33 10.41 1.83
N ALA A 58 15.60 9.21 1.30
CA ALA A 58 14.55 8.25 0.97
C ALA A 58 13.87 7.72 2.24
N TYR A 59 14.67 7.36 3.24
CA TYR A 59 14.22 6.93 4.56
C TYR A 59 13.31 7.99 5.20
N SER A 60 13.78 9.24 5.31
CA SER A 60 12.99 10.32 5.89
C SER A 60 11.70 10.58 5.11
N THR A 61 11.77 10.52 3.77
CA THR A 61 10.59 10.70 2.91
C THR A 61 9.54 9.64 3.21
N ILE A 62 9.91 8.37 3.27
CA ILE A 62 8.97 7.27 3.54
C ILE A 62 8.33 7.46 4.91
N LEU A 63 9.11 7.74 5.96
CA LEU A 63 8.57 7.95 7.31
C LEU A 63 7.54 9.08 7.39
N LEU A 64 7.76 10.19 6.67
CA LEU A 64 6.81 11.32 6.65
C LEU A 64 5.44 10.96 6.04
N TYR A 65 5.39 9.92 5.20
CA TYR A 65 4.15 9.39 4.61
C TYR A 65 3.60 8.17 5.35
N LEU A 66 4.11 7.85 6.53
CA LEU A 66 3.54 6.87 7.45
C LEU A 66 2.78 7.57 8.58
N SER A 67 1.76 6.91 9.09
CA SER A 67 1.08 7.31 10.33
C SER A 67 1.83 6.75 11.55
N ASP A 68 1.54 7.30 12.72
CA ASP A 68 2.13 6.90 13.99
C ASP A 68 1.90 5.41 14.31
N GLU A 69 0.78 4.84 13.88
CA GLU A 69 0.46 3.42 14.05
C GLU A 69 1.46 2.53 13.29
N VAL A 70 1.74 2.87 12.04
CA VAL A 70 2.69 2.12 11.20
C VAL A 70 4.12 2.39 11.62
N LEU A 71 4.45 3.62 12.01
CA LEU A 71 5.78 4.00 12.49
C LEU A 71 6.23 3.13 13.67
N ARG A 72 5.33 2.86 14.62
CA ARG A 72 5.61 1.95 15.77
C ARG A 72 5.94 0.52 15.33
N LEU A 73 5.41 0.05 14.20
CA LEU A 73 5.67 -1.29 13.69
C LEU A 73 7.03 -1.39 12.97
N VAL A 74 7.53 -0.28 12.44
CA VAL A 74 8.78 -0.23 11.66
C VAL A 74 9.97 0.37 12.41
N ASP A 75 9.80 0.72 13.69
CA ASP A 75 10.79 1.42 14.54
C ASP A 75 12.20 0.79 14.56
N GLU A 76 12.30 -0.52 14.37
CA GLU A 76 13.56 -1.26 14.34
C GLU A 76 14.36 -1.11 13.03
N ALA A 77 13.75 -0.61 11.95
CA ALA A 77 14.40 -0.53 10.64
C ALA A 77 15.27 0.72 10.55
N THR A 78 16.57 0.53 10.24
CA THR A 78 17.56 1.62 10.28
C THR A 78 17.97 2.14 8.90
N THR A 79 17.70 1.37 7.85
CA THR A 79 18.01 1.74 6.46
C THR A 79 16.75 1.82 5.62
N THR A 80 16.79 2.55 4.49
CA THR A 80 15.64 2.60 3.56
C THR A 80 15.28 1.21 3.06
N GLY A 81 16.28 0.39 2.73
CA GLY A 81 16.09 -0.97 2.25
C GLY A 81 15.38 -1.87 3.28
N GLU A 82 15.80 -1.83 4.55
CA GLU A 82 15.14 -2.56 5.63
C GLU A 82 13.70 -2.09 5.86
N LEU A 83 13.50 -0.77 5.92
CA LEU A 83 12.19 -0.16 6.11
C LEU A 83 11.23 -0.59 5.00
N TRP A 84 11.69 -0.50 3.76
CA TRP A 84 10.92 -0.84 2.58
C TRP A 84 10.55 -2.33 2.56
N LYS A 85 11.53 -3.22 2.81
CA LYS A 85 11.28 -4.67 2.91
C LYS A 85 10.34 -5.02 4.06
N LYS A 86 10.44 -4.33 5.22
CA LYS A 86 9.57 -4.55 6.38
C LYS A 86 8.13 -4.13 6.06
N LEU A 87 7.92 -2.99 5.40
CA LEU A 87 6.61 -2.56 4.94
C LEU A 87 5.99 -3.53 3.92
N GLU A 88 6.78 -4.00 2.95
CA GLU A 88 6.33 -5.03 2.01
C GLU A 88 6.01 -6.35 2.72
N SER A 89 6.81 -6.74 3.72
CA SER A 89 6.55 -7.90 4.55
C SER A 89 5.26 -7.74 5.37
N LEU A 90 4.96 -6.56 5.90
CA LEU A 90 3.74 -6.37 6.69
C LEU A 90 2.47 -6.30 5.82
N TYR A 91 2.56 -5.63 4.67
CA TYR A 91 1.37 -5.20 3.93
C TYR A 91 1.27 -5.75 2.50
N LEU A 92 2.33 -6.34 1.96
CA LEU A 92 2.27 -7.16 0.74
C LEU A 92 2.41 -8.65 1.03
N THR A 93 2.55 -9.07 2.28
CA THR A 93 2.63 -10.50 2.55
C THR A 93 1.32 -11.19 2.20
N LYS A 94 1.49 -12.27 1.44
CA LYS A 94 0.56 -13.38 1.29
C LYS A 94 0.45 -14.20 2.59
N SER A 95 0.69 -13.58 3.74
CA SER A 95 0.68 -14.27 5.03
C SER A 95 -0.74 -14.81 5.28
N LEU A 96 -0.83 -15.99 5.88
CA LEU A 96 -2.11 -16.63 6.13
C LEU A 96 -3.10 -15.72 6.89
N PRO A 97 -2.68 -14.95 7.93
CA PRO A 97 -3.58 -14.03 8.61
C PRO A 97 -4.11 -12.91 7.70
N ASN A 98 -3.24 -12.27 6.90
CA ASN A 98 -3.66 -11.21 5.97
C ASN A 98 -4.61 -11.75 4.89
N LYS A 99 -4.32 -12.96 4.39
CA LYS A 99 -5.20 -13.66 3.44
C LYS A 99 -6.58 -13.95 4.04
N ILE A 100 -6.62 -14.44 5.29
CA ILE A 100 -7.89 -14.72 5.99
C ILE A 100 -8.66 -13.41 6.19
N TYR A 101 -8.01 -12.36 6.68
CA TYR A 101 -8.65 -11.06 6.90
C TYR A 101 -9.30 -10.47 5.63
N ILE A 102 -8.58 -10.47 4.51
CA ILE A 102 -9.11 -9.96 3.23
C ILE A 102 -10.26 -10.85 2.75
N LYS A 103 -10.17 -12.17 2.91
CA LYS A 103 -11.26 -13.11 2.58
C LYS A 103 -12.50 -12.87 3.44
N GLU A 104 -12.34 -12.69 4.75
CA GLU A 104 -13.46 -12.36 5.64
C GLU A 104 -14.14 -11.06 5.23
N LYS A 105 -13.35 -10.02 4.89
CA LYS A 105 -13.89 -8.76 4.39
C LYS A 105 -14.65 -8.93 3.07
N PHE A 106 -14.16 -9.78 2.17
CA PHE A 106 -14.81 -10.07 0.90
C PHE A 106 -16.12 -10.86 1.10
N PHE A 107 -16.07 -12.00 1.80
CA PHE A 107 -17.25 -12.83 2.01
C PHE A 107 -18.30 -12.19 2.93
N GLY A 108 -17.86 -11.32 3.84
CA GLY A 108 -18.72 -10.55 4.75
C GLY A 108 -19.18 -9.20 4.20
N TYR A 109 -18.88 -8.88 2.93
CA TYR A 109 -19.21 -7.57 2.38
C TYR A 109 -20.73 -7.32 2.35
N LYS A 110 -21.14 -6.14 2.83
CA LYS A 110 -22.51 -5.64 2.83
C LYS A 110 -22.51 -4.18 2.38
N MET A 111 -23.46 -3.81 1.53
CA MET A 111 -23.60 -2.42 1.11
C MET A 111 -24.06 -1.56 2.28
N ASP A 112 -23.39 -0.44 2.46
CA ASP A 112 -23.77 0.59 3.41
C ASP A 112 -24.88 1.43 2.81
N GLN A 113 -26.07 1.40 3.43
CA GLN A 113 -27.25 2.16 2.99
C GLN A 113 -27.04 3.68 3.07
N SER A 114 -26.04 4.15 3.84
CA SER A 114 -25.71 5.58 3.92
C SER A 114 -24.85 6.07 2.75
N LYS A 115 -24.28 5.16 1.95
CA LYS A 115 -23.42 5.46 0.79
C LYS A 115 -24.18 5.28 -0.51
N SER A 116 -23.74 5.99 -1.54
CA SER A 116 -24.22 5.76 -2.90
C SER A 116 -23.84 4.37 -3.41
N LEU A 117 -24.52 3.91 -4.46
CA LEU A 117 -24.19 2.65 -5.11
C LEU A 117 -22.75 2.68 -5.66
N GLU A 118 -22.33 3.80 -6.25
CA GLU A 118 -20.98 3.98 -6.80
C GLU A 118 -19.91 3.85 -5.70
N GLU A 119 -20.09 4.49 -4.54
CA GLU A 119 -19.16 4.39 -3.42
C GLU A 119 -19.07 2.96 -2.87
N ASN A 120 -20.20 2.25 -2.76
CA ASN A 120 -20.21 0.84 -2.38
C ASN A 120 -19.50 -0.03 -3.42
N LEU A 121 -19.72 0.20 -4.72
CA LEU A 121 -19.04 -0.54 -5.78
C LEU A 121 -17.53 -0.30 -5.75
N ASP A 122 -17.09 0.93 -5.52
CA ASP A 122 -15.67 1.28 -5.37
C ASP A 122 -15.03 0.57 -4.16
N GLU A 123 -15.73 0.48 -3.03
CA GLU A 123 -15.27 -0.26 -1.86
C GLU A 123 -15.14 -1.75 -2.13
N PHE A 124 -16.13 -2.35 -2.81
CA PHE A 124 -16.08 -3.73 -3.22
C PHE A 124 -14.91 -4.00 -4.19
N GLN A 125 -14.73 -3.14 -5.20
CA GLN A 125 -13.62 -3.26 -6.16
C GLN A 125 -12.26 -3.16 -5.48
N LYS A 126 -12.09 -2.29 -4.47
CA LYS A 126 -10.85 -2.23 -3.67
C LYS A 126 -10.54 -3.57 -3.02
N ILE A 127 -11.54 -4.24 -2.43
CA ILE A 127 -11.36 -5.57 -1.83
C ILE A 127 -10.94 -6.61 -2.88
N VAL A 128 -11.53 -6.58 -4.08
CA VAL A 128 -11.15 -7.47 -5.19
C VAL A 128 -9.70 -7.22 -5.64
N VAL A 129 -9.28 -5.96 -5.73
CA VAL A 129 -7.89 -5.60 -6.05
C VAL A 129 -6.94 -6.12 -4.97
N ASP A 130 -7.29 -5.97 -3.68
CA ASP A 130 -6.49 -6.48 -2.57
C ASP A 130 -6.34 -8.01 -2.63
N LEU A 131 -7.42 -8.74 -2.90
CA LEU A 131 -7.40 -10.20 -3.12
C LEU A 131 -6.46 -10.60 -4.26
N ASN A 132 -6.51 -9.88 -5.39
CA ASN A 132 -5.63 -10.13 -6.53
C ASN A 132 -4.17 -9.87 -6.19
N ASN A 133 -3.87 -8.81 -5.42
CA ASN A 133 -2.52 -8.47 -5.00
C ASN A 133 -1.89 -9.57 -4.13
N ILE A 134 -2.69 -10.25 -3.29
CA ILE A 134 -2.23 -11.40 -2.48
C ILE A 134 -2.28 -12.74 -3.22
N GLY A 135 -2.70 -12.75 -4.49
CA GLY A 135 -2.76 -13.93 -5.34
C GLY A 135 -3.98 -14.83 -5.12
N GLU A 136 -5.05 -14.31 -4.51
CA GLU A 136 -6.32 -15.01 -4.26
C GLU A 136 -7.39 -14.51 -5.25
N LYS A 137 -7.22 -14.77 -6.55
CA LYS A 137 -8.14 -14.30 -7.58
C LYS A 137 -9.50 -15.01 -7.45
N MET A 138 -10.56 -14.22 -7.26
CA MET A 138 -11.95 -14.71 -7.26
C MET A 138 -12.53 -14.70 -8.67
N SER A 139 -13.28 -15.74 -9.04
CA SER A 139 -14.00 -15.76 -10.31
C SER A 139 -15.04 -14.65 -10.36
N ASP A 140 -15.36 -14.20 -11.57
CA ASP A 140 -16.38 -13.16 -11.79
C ASP A 140 -17.75 -13.60 -11.25
N GLU A 141 -18.04 -14.91 -11.34
CA GLU A 141 -19.25 -15.54 -10.77
C GLU A 141 -19.30 -15.38 -9.25
N ASN A 142 -18.20 -15.63 -8.54
CA ASN A 142 -18.13 -15.46 -7.09
C ASN A 142 -18.26 -13.99 -6.71
N GLN A 143 -17.62 -13.08 -7.45
CA GLN A 143 -17.75 -11.65 -7.23
C GLN A 143 -19.20 -11.18 -7.40
N ALA A 144 -19.88 -11.63 -8.47
CA ALA A 144 -21.29 -11.32 -8.71
C ALA A 144 -22.20 -11.88 -7.61
N ALA A 145 -21.96 -13.11 -7.16
CA ALA A 145 -22.73 -13.73 -6.08
C ALA A 145 -22.60 -12.96 -4.76
N ILE A 146 -21.40 -12.51 -4.40
CA ILE A 146 -21.20 -11.69 -3.19
C ILE A 146 -21.88 -10.32 -3.35
N LEU A 147 -21.74 -9.68 -4.51
CA LEU A 147 -22.36 -8.39 -4.76
C LEU A 147 -23.89 -8.45 -4.63
N LEU A 148 -24.52 -9.47 -5.21
CA LEU A 148 -25.97 -9.70 -5.10
C LEU A 148 -26.40 -9.97 -3.64
N ASN A 149 -25.61 -10.75 -2.89
CA ASN A 149 -25.88 -11.02 -1.48
C ASN A 149 -25.56 -9.82 -0.56
N SER A 150 -24.86 -8.80 -1.06
CA SER A 150 -24.52 -7.60 -0.31
C SER A 150 -25.60 -6.53 -0.34
N LEU A 151 -26.60 -6.68 -1.22
CA LEU A 151 -27.71 -5.75 -1.38
C LEU A 151 -28.53 -5.62 -0.08
N PRO A 152 -28.95 -4.40 0.28
CA PRO A 152 -29.90 -4.19 1.37
C PRO A 152 -31.27 -4.80 1.04
N GLU A 153 -32.05 -5.18 2.06
CA GLU A 153 -33.43 -5.70 1.89
C GLU A 153 -34.41 -4.72 1.22
N THR A 154 -34.02 -3.46 1.07
CA THR A 154 -34.81 -2.40 0.43
C THR A 154 -34.72 -2.38 -1.10
N TYR A 155 -33.96 -3.27 -1.74
CA TYR A 155 -33.95 -3.48 -3.19
C TYR A 155 -34.75 -4.73 -3.58
#